data_AF-A0A9Q1IZ25-F1
#
_entry.id   AF-A0A9Q1IZ25-F1
#
_cell.length_a   1.000
_cell.length_b   1.000
_cell.length_c   1.000
_cell.angle_alpha   90.00
_cell.angle_beta   90.00
_cell.angle_gamma   90.00
#
_symmetry.space_group_name_H-M   'P 1'
#
loop_
_entity.id
_entity.type
_entity.pdbx_description
1 polymer ?
#
loop_
_entity_poly.entity_id
_entity_poly.type
_entity_poly.pdbx_seq_one_letter_code
_entity_poly.pdbx_strand_id
1 'polypeptide(L)'
;MGTPVLGCASLVLVLVLTLGLEDRAEGCSCFPAHPQTHFCNSEIVIRAKIMGEKIVSPSNSSSPYMKDIQYEIKVIKMFKGFEKVKDIQYVYTPVYSSLCGVPLDSSNKVQYLLSGGMWNDGKLSIGLCDYIKPWDDLSATEKRNLNYRYQMGCNCRITTCFSEPCSPASDECLWTDWLPDNSLSGNHARQVACIKRSDGSCTWAWGFMDMSNHEQRGTPGSLRDTAEYFVSLVPSWSTPRNYRCSMHPSHCVLGPPGAPACNGTNL
;
A
#
# COMPACT_ATOMS: atom_id res chain seq x y z
N MET A 1 -50.74 57.52 -2.75
CA MET A 1 -49.97 56.55 -3.56
C MET A 1 -48.63 56.33 -2.86
N GLY A 2 -48.47 55.20 -2.19
CA GLY A 2 -47.22 54.85 -1.50
C GLY A 2 -47.23 53.34 -1.29
N THR A 3 -46.65 52.61 -2.24
CA THR A 3 -46.56 51.15 -2.23
C THR A 3 -45.47 50.68 -1.25
N PRO A 4 -45.61 49.48 -0.66
CA PRO A 4 -44.71 49.00 0.38
C PRO A 4 -43.42 48.45 -0.24
N VAL A 5 -42.40 49.29 -0.39
CA VAL A 5 -41.08 48.90 -0.94
C VAL A 5 -40.27 48.03 0.05
N LEU A 6 -40.69 47.96 1.31
CA LEU A 6 -39.96 47.28 2.38
C LEU A 6 -40.01 45.74 2.30
N GLY A 7 -41.05 45.16 1.67
CA GLY A 7 -41.20 43.71 1.55
C GLY A 7 -40.26 43.06 0.53
N CYS A 8 -39.99 43.76 -0.58
CA CYS A 8 -39.12 43.25 -1.64
C CYS A 8 -37.65 43.21 -1.20
N ALA A 9 -37.18 44.19 -0.43
CA ALA A 9 -35.81 44.23 0.07
C ALA A 9 -35.53 43.06 1.04
N SER A 10 -36.48 42.75 1.92
CA SER A 10 -36.36 41.63 2.86
C SER A 10 -36.39 40.27 2.15
N LEU A 11 -37.23 40.09 1.13
CA LEU A 11 -37.27 38.87 0.33
C LEU A 11 -35.97 38.63 -0.45
N VAL A 12 -35.40 39.69 -1.03
CA VAL A 12 -34.12 39.62 -1.73
C VAL A 12 -32.98 39.30 -0.75
N LEU A 13 -32.97 39.91 0.44
CA LEU A 13 -31.96 39.62 1.46
C LEU A 13 -32.04 38.16 1.94
N VAL A 14 -33.24 37.62 2.16
CA VAL A 14 -33.45 36.21 2.51
C VAL A 14 -32.97 35.30 1.39
N LEU A 15 -33.30 35.60 0.14
CA LEU A 15 -32.82 34.84 -1.02
C LEU A 15 -31.30 34.84 -1.14
N VAL A 16 -30.66 36.00 -0.98
CA VAL A 16 -29.19 36.13 -1.02
C VAL A 16 -28.53 35.37 0.13
N LEU A 17 -29.09 35.40 1.34
CA LEU A 17 -28.59 34.62 2.47
C LEU A 17 -28.76 33.12 2.26
N THR A 18 -29.85 32.66 1.65
CA THR A 18 -30.08 31.24 1.36
C THR A 18 -29.23 30.71 0.20
N LEU A 19 -28.88 31.56 -0.77
CA LEU A 19 -28.01 31.20 -1.90
C LEU A 19 -26.51 31.27 -1.54
N GLY A 20 -26.15 31.94 -0.44
CA GLY A 20 -24.77 32.03 0.05
C GLY A 20 -24.32 30.89 0.96
N LEU A 21 -25.23 29.99 1.36
CA LEU A 21 -24.98 28.83 2.20
C LEU A 21 -24.87 27.55 1.36
N GLU A 22 -24.00 27.57 0.35
CA GLU A 22 -23.46 26.34 -0.22
C GLU A 22 -22.16 25.92 0.50
N ASP A 23 -22.16 26.03 1.84
CA ASP A 23 -21.16 25.32 2.64
C ASP A 23 -21.51 23.84 2.57
N ARG A 24 -20.87 23.13 1.63
CA ARG A 24 -20.81 21.68 1.66
C ARG A 24 -20.17 21.31 2.99
N ALA A 25 -20.97 20.80 3.91
CA ALA A 25 -20.45 20.16 5.11
C ALA A 25 -19.62 18.95 4.67
N GLU A 26 -18.31 19.15 4.56
CA GLU A 26 -17.33 18.06 4.41
C GLU A 26 -17.37 17.25 5.71
N GLY A 27 -18.09 16.12 5.69
CA GLY A 27 -18.32 15.33 6.89
C GLY A 27 -17.09 14.59 7.40
N CYS A 28 -16.16 14.22 6.50
CA CYS A 28 -14.98 13.43 6.84
C CYS A 28 -13.70 14.24 6.61
N SER A 29 -12.84 14.31 7.62
CA SER A 29 -11.51 14.91 7.54
C SER A 29 -10.47 13.95 8.10
N CYS A 30 -9.37 13.77 7.37
CA CYS A 30 -8.30 12.85 7.72
C CYS A 30 -7.02 13.62 8.04
N PHE A 31 -6.30 13.17 9.07
CA PHE A 31 -4.96 13.67 9.33
C PHE A 31 -3.98 12.98 8.36
N PRO A 32 -3.11 13.72 7.66
CA PRO A 32 -2.19 13.11 6.72
C PRO A 32 -1.15 12.27 7.46
N ALA A 33 -0.87 11.08 6.93
CA ALA A 33 0.11 10.17 7.49
C ALA A 33 1.00 9.56 6.41
N HIS A 34 2.25 9.29 6.76
CA HIS A 34 3.19 8.62 5.88
C HIS A 34 2.70 7.18 5.59
N PRO A 35 2.95 6.58 4.41
CA PRO A 35 2.53 5.21 4.10
C PRO A 35 2.92 4.17 5.15
N GLN A 36 4.11 4.32 5.74
CA GLN A 36 4.55 3.50 6.88
C GLN A 36 3.66 3.66 8.11
N THR A 37 3.24 4.88 8.44
CA THR A 37 2.37 5.15 9.59
C THR A 37 1.00 4.50 9.37
N HIS A 38 0.43 4.58 8.17
CA HIS A 38 -0.79 3.84 7.84
C HIS A 38 -0.58 2.33 8.00
N PHE A 39 0.51 1.78 7.45
CA PHE A 39 0.83 0.36 7.60
C PHE A 39 0.93 -0.06 9.09
N CYS A 40 1.56 0.76 9.93
CA CYS A 40 1.76 0.46 11.34
C CYS A 40 0.48 0.57 12.16
N ASN A 41 -0.40 1.53 11.83
CA ASN A 41 -1.65 1.76 12.56
C ASN A 41 -2.79 0.83 12.10
N SER A 42 -2.76 0.34 10.87
CA SER A 42 -3.77 -0.59 10.37
C SER A 42 -3.61 -1.99 10.97
N GLU A 43 -4.72 -2.69 11.17
CA GLU A 43 -4.70 -4.07 11.67
C GLU A 43 -4.47 -5.08 10.54
N ILE A 44 -4.96 -4.76 9.35
CA ILE A 44 -4.82 -5.57 8.14
C ILE A 44 -4.24 -4.70 7.03
N VAL A 45 -3.32 -5.28 6.27
CA VAL A 45 -2.80 -4.68 5.03
C VAL A 45 -2.72 -5.77 3.97
N ILE A 46 -3.48 -5.62 2.89
CA ILE A 46 -3.62 -6.63 1.83
C ILE A 46 -3.56 -6.00 0.43
N ARG A 47 -3.05 -6.75 -0.53
CA ARG A 47 -3.30 -6.54 -1.96
C ARG A 47 -4.46 -7.44 -2.36
N ALA A 48 -5.53 -6.85 -2.87
CA ALA A 48 -6.73 -7.58 -3.25
C ALA A 48 -7.35 -7.05 -4.54
N LYS A 49 -8.20 -7.86 -5.16
CA LYS A 49 -8.99 -7.51 -6.33
C LYS A 49 -10.46 -7.48 -5.95
N ILE A 50 -11.20 -6.47 -6.41
CA ILE A 50 -12.64 -6.37 -6.16
C ILE A 50 -13.37 -7.23 -7.20
N MET A 51 -14.18 -8.17 -6.73
CA MET A 51 -14.91 -9.14 -7.54
C MET A 51 -16.38 -8.74 -7.72
N GLY A 52 -16.94 -8.02 -6.74
CA GLY A 52 -18.31 -7.53 -6.76
C GLY A 52 -18.59 -6.63 -5.57
N GLU A 53 -19.75 -5.97 -5.60
CA GLU A 53 -20.22 -5.09 -4.54
C GLU A 53 -21.70 -5.32 -4.25
N LYS A 54 -22.11 -5.14 -3.00
CA LYS A 54 -23.50 -5.08 -2.60
C LYS A 54 -23.68 -4.14 -1.42
N ILE A 55 -24.82 -3.44 -1.38
CA ILE A 55 -25.15 -2.60 -0.24
C ILE A 55 -25.80 -3.46 0.84
N VAL A 56 -25.29 -3.37 2.06
CA VAL A 56 -25.80 -4.08 3.24
C VAL A 56 -26.18 -3.09 4.34
N SER A 57 -27.21 -3.45 5.10
CA SER A 57 -27.54 -2.74 6.33
C SER A 57 -26.87 -3.46 7.51
N PRO A 58 -26.31 -2.74 8.49
CA PRO A 58 -25.91 -3.32 9.76
C PRO A 58 -27.11 -4.04 10.39
N SER A 59 -26.89 -5.22 10.96
CA SER A 59 -27.93 -6.21 11.32
C SER A 59 -29.00 -5.71 12.31
N ASN A 60 -28.84 -4.53 12.90
CA ASN A 60 -29.76 -3.96 13.89
C ASN A 60 -30.23 -2.53 13.55
N SER A 61 -29.94 -2.03 12.34
CA SER A 61 -30.28 -0.68 11.93
C SER A 61 -31.27 -0.71 10.76
N SER A 62 -32.50 -0.28 11.01
CA SER A 62 -33.49 0.09 9.98
C SER A 62 -33.27 1.52 9.45
N SER A 63 -32.22 2.22 9.91
CA SER A 63 -31.92 3.57 9.44
C SER A 63 -31.50 3.53 7.96
N PRO A 64 -32.15 4.31 7.08
CA PRO A 64 -31.79 4.35 5.67
C PRO A 64 -30.41 4.97 5.43
N TYR A 65 -29.85 5.66 6.44
CA TYR A 65 -28.57 6.38 6.37
C TYR A 65 -27.36 5.57 6.85
N MET A 66 -27.57 4.49 7.60
CA MET A 66 -26.51 3.62 8.09
C MET A 66 -26.46 2.38 7.20
N LYS A 67 -25.81 2.53 6.04
CA LYS A 67 -25.59 1.45 5.07
C LYS A 67 -24.12 1.38 4.72
N ASP A 68 -23.64 0.15 4.59
CA ASP A 68 -22.27 -0.14 4.17
C ASP A 68 -22.29 -0.77 2.77
N ILE A 69 -21.26 -0.50 2.00
CA ILE A 69 -20.91 -1.25 0.81
C ILE A 69 -20.06 -2.44 1.27
N GLN A 70 -20.54 -3.64 0.99
CA GLN A 70 -19.77 -4.87 1.14
C GLN A 70 -19.16 -5.22 -0.22
N TYR A 71 -17.84 -5.17 -0.30
CA TYR A 71 -17.09 -5.63 -1.46
C TYR A 71 -16.67 -7.08 -1.26
N GLU A 72 -16.97 -7.92 -2.25
CA GLU A 72 -16.37 -9.25 -2.36
C GLU A 72 -14.96 -9.11 -2.94
N ILE A 73 -13.96 -9.66 -2.26
CA ILE A 73 -12.56 -9.50 -2.63
C ILE A 73 -11.87 -10.83 -2.83
N LYS A 74 -10.93 -10.84 -3.77
CA LYS A 74 -9.93 -11.89 -3.90
C LYS A 74 -8.60 -11.38 -3.39
N VAL A 75 -8.18 -11.85 -2.21
CA VAL A 75 -6.85 -11.53 -1.66
C VAL A 75 -5.78 -12.15 -2.55
N ILE A 76 -4.83 -11.33 -2.99
CA ILE A 76 -3.66 -11.74 -3.78
C ILE A 76 -2.47 -11.92 -2.86
N LYS A 77 -2.30 -11.00 -1.92
CA LYS A 77 -1.21 -11.05 -0.94
C LYS A 77 -1.61 -10.33 0.34
N MET A 78 -1.29 -10.91 1.48
CA MET A 78 -1.34 -10.23 2.78
C MET A 78 0.06 -9.75 3.15
N PHE A 79 0.14 -8.54 3.72
CA PHE A 79 1.37 -7.95 4.22
C PHE A 79 1.36 -7.82 5.75
N LYS A 80 0.17 -7.67 6.35
CA LYS A 80 -0.01 -7.56 7.80
C LYS A 80 -1.35 -8.18 8.23
N GLY A 81 -1.36 -8.76 9.44
CA GLY A 81 -2.55 -9.27 10.11
C GLY A 81 -2.81 -10.78 9.95
N PHE A 82 -1.77 -11.54 9.60
CA PHE A 82 -1.79 -13.01 9.52
C PHE A 82 -2.19 -13.67 10.87
N GLU A 83 -1.92 -12.99 11.97
CA GLU A 83 -2.25 -13.39 13.33
C GLU A 83 -3.71 -13.14 13.69
N LYS A 84 -4.40 -12.26 12.97
CA LYS A 84 -5.80 -11.86 13.25
C LYS A 84 -6.80 -12.67 12.44
N VAL A 85 -6.49 -12.93 11.17
CA VAL A 85 -7.40 -13.62 10.26
C VAL A 85 -6.64 -14.41 9.21
N LYS A 86 -7.12 -15.62 8.92
CA LYS A 86 -6.51 -16.51 7.91
C LYS A 86 -7.05 -16.28 6.50
N ASP A 87 -8.34 -15.96 6.40
CA ASP A 87 -9.02 -15.76 5.12
C ASP A 87 -9.95 -14.54 5.20
N ILE A 88 -9.87 -13.66 4.19
CA ILE A 88 -10.66 -12.45 4.11
C ILE A 88 -11.38 -12.46 2.76
N GLN A 89 -12.71 -12.56 2.82
CA GLN A 89 -13.55 -12.62 1.62
C GLN A 89 -14.26 -11.29 1.36
N TYR A 90 -14.41 -10.46 2.39
CA TYR A 90 -15.19 -9.23 2.32
C TYR A 90 -14.47 -8.06 2.97
N VAL A 91 -14.66 -6.88 2.40
CA VAL A 91 -14.30 -5.60 3.00
C VAL A 91 -15.51 -4.66 2.99
N TYR A 92 -15.63 -3.87 4.05
CA TYR A 92 -16.78 -3.00 4.30
C TYR A 92 -16.34 -1.54 4.35
N THR A 93 -17.16 -0.66 3.79
CA THR A 93 -16.99 0.79 3.88
C THR A 93 -18.37 1.45 3.92
N PRO A 94 -18.54 2.59 4.61
CA PRO A 94 -19.77 3.35 4.54
C PRO A 94 -20.13 3.75 3.09
N VAL A 95 -21.42 3.83 2.78
CA VAL A 95 -21.90 4.28 1.45
C VAL A 95 -21.61 5.75 1.18
N TYR A 96 -21.64 6.58 2.22
CA TYR A 96 -21.53 8.02 2.10
C TYR A 96 -20.10 8.51 2.42
N SER A 97 -19.55 9.38 1.57
CA SER A 97 -18.25 10.02 1.79
C SER A 97 -18.21 10.87 3.06
N SER A 98 -19.35 11.44 3.48
CA SER A 98 -19.48 12.17 4.74
C SER A 98 -19.26 11.29 5.98
N LEU A 99 -19.40 9.96 5.84
CA LEU A 99 -19.07 8.97 6.86
C LEU A 99 -17.70 8.30 6.57
N CYS A 100 -16.84 8.96 5.80
CA CYS A 100 -15.54 8.44 5.35
C CYS A 100 -15.65 7.20 4.44
N GLY A 101 -16.76 7.05 3.72
CA GLY A 101 -16.94 5.99 2.74
C GLY A 101 -16.03 6.13 1.51
N VAL A 102 -15.46 5.02 1.02
CA VAL A 102 -14.58 4.98 -0.16
C VAL A 102 -15.15 4.05 -1.22
N PRO A 103 -15.71 4.57 -2.32
CA PRO A 103 -16.13 3.73 -3.43
C PRO A 103 -14.90 3.15 -4.15
N LEU A 104 -14.91 1.84 -4.38
CA LEU A 104 -13.88 1.13 -5.14
C LEU A 104 -14.40 0.69 -6.51
N ASP A 105 -13.51 0.59 -7.50
CA ASP A 105 -13.87 0.07 -8.82
C ASP A 105 -14.12 -1.45 -8.76
N SER A 106 -15.38 -1.83 -8.96
CA SER A 106 -15.83 -3.22 -9.01
C SER A 106 -15.73 -3.85 -10.41
N SER A 107 -15.08 -3.19 -11.38
CA SER A 107 -14.88 -3.71 -12.75
C SER A 107 -13.99 -4.96 -12.84
N ASN A 108 -13.40 -5.42 -11.72
CA ASN A 108 -12.47 -6.53 -11.67
C ASN A 108 -11.26 -6.33 -12.61
N LYS A 109 -10.85 -5.08 -12.84
CA LYS A 109 -9.63 -4.74 -13.62
C LYS A 109 -8.53 -4.22 -12.71
N VAL A 110 -8.90 -3.47 -11.67
CA VAL A 110 -7.98 -2.83 -10.75
C VAL A 110 -7.70 -3.73 -9.56
N GLN A 111 -6.43 -3.77 -9.15
CA GLN A 111 -6.01 -4.35 -7.89
C GLN A 111 -5.70 -3.22 -6.94
N TYR A 112 -6.05 -3.38 -5.67
CA TYR A 112 -5.86 -2.36 -4.66
C TYR A 112 -4.90 -2.86 -3.58
N LEU A 113 -4.08 -1.96 -3.07
CA LEU A 113 -3.60 -2.04 -1.70
C LEU A 113 -4.72 -1.50 -0.80
N LEU A 114 -5.13 -2.30 0.16
CA LEU A 114 -6.13 -1.96 1.17
C LEU A 114 -5.48 -2.10 2.54
N SER A 115 -5.46 -1.01 3.29
CA SER A 115 -5.21 -1.03 4.73
C SER A 115 -6.53 -0.79 5.46
N GLY A 116 -6.70 -1.33 6.66
CA GLY A 116 -7.93 -1.13 7.42
C GLY A 116 -7.90 -1.71 8.82
N GLY A 117 -8.98 -1.44 9.54
CA GLY A 117 -9.27 -1.98 10.87
C GLY A 117 -10.19 -3.20 10.79
N MET A 118 -10.15 -4.04 11.81
CA MET A 118 -11.02 -5.17 12.00
C MET A 118 -12.04 -4.85 13.09
N TRP A 119 -13.31 -5.00 12.77
CA TRP A 119 -14.35 -4.92 13.78
C TRP A 119 -14.34 -6.16 14.67
N ASN A 120 -14.96 -6.06 15.85
CA ASN A 120 -15.03 -7.14 16.84
C ASN A 120 -15.71 -8.42 16.31
N ASP A 121 -16.50 -8.31 15.24
CA ASP A 121 -17.15 -9.43 14.57
C ASP A 121 -16.30 -10.05 13.44
N GLY A 122 -15.02 -9.65 13.32
CA GLY A 122 -14.06 -10.16 12.35
C GLY A 122 -14.17 -9.54 10.96
N LYS A 123 -15.00 -8.52 10.77
CA LYS A 123 -15.15 -7.84 9.47
C LYS A 123 -14.04 -6.81 9.27
N LEU A 124 -13.41 -6.84 8.09
CA LEU A 124 -12.46 -5.82 7.68
C LEU A 124 -13.21 -4.56 7.23
N SER A 125 -12.94 -3.44 7.89
CA SER A 125 -13.47 -2.13 7.56
C SER A 125 -12.37 -1.22 7.02
N ILE A 126 -12.72 -0.45 5.98
CA ILE A 126 -11.86 0.56 5.38
C ILE A 126 -12.63 1.88 5.26
N GLY A 127 -11.92 2.99 5.30
CA GLY A 127 -12.48 4.32 5.08
C GLY A 127 -11.50 5.28 4.42
N LEU A 128 -11.93 6.53 4.25
CA LEU A 128 -11.22 7.57 3.50
C LEU A 128 -9.83 7.89 4.09
N CYS A 129 -9.65 7.65 5.39
CA CYS A 129 -8.39 7.91 6.10
C CYS A 129 -7.44 6.70 6.09
N ASP A 130 -7.84 5.57 5.53
CA ASP A 130 -6.96 4.43 5.32
C ASP A 130 -6.09 4.62 4.07
N TYR A 131 -5.00 3.86 4.01
CA TYR A 131 -4.09 3.85 2.87
C TYR A 131 -4.59 2.89 1.79
N ILE A 132 -5.52 3.42 1.00
CA ILE A 132 -6.17 2.74 -0.12
C ILE A 132 -5.60 3.31 -1.43
N LYS A 133 -4.97 2.46 -2.24
CA LYS A 133 -4.39 2.87 -3.53
C LYS A 133 -4.53 1.77 -4.58
N PRO A 134 -4.77 2.11 -5.86
CA PRO A 134 -4.52 1.18 -6.95
C PRO A 134 -3.07 0.68 -6.87
N TRP A 135 -2.89 -0.63 -7.03
CA TRP A 135 -1.61 -1.28 -6.87
C TRP A 135 -0.56 -0.74 -7.86
N ASP A 136 -0.98 -0.37 -9.06
CA ASP A 136 -0.08 0.11 -10.10
C ASP A 136 0.40 1.54 -9.85
N ASP A 137 -0.31 2.33 -9.04
CA ASP A 137 0.07 3.69 -8.65
C ASP A 137 1.17 3.72 -7.57
N LEU A 138 1.37 2.60 -6.85
CA LEU A 138 2.44 2.49 -5.87
C LEU A 138 3.80 2.38 -6.56
N SER A 139 4.77 3.14 -6.06
CA SER A 139 6.16 3.05 -6.51
C SER A 139 6.76 1.67 -6.23
N ALA A 140 7.82 1.33 -6.96
CA ALA A 140 8.54 0.09 -6.74
C ALA A 140 9.11 -0.01 -5.30
N THR A 141 9.46 1.12 -4.69
CA THR A 141 10.00 1.16 -3.33
C THR A 141 8.91 0.97 -2.28
N GLU A 142 7.75 1.63 -2.41
CA GLU A 142 6.57 1.36 -1.56
C GLU A 142 6.21 -0.13 -1.59
N LYS A 143 6.13 -0.72 -2.80
CA LYS A 143 5.86 -2.15 -2.99
C LYS A 143 6.85 -3.05 -2.25
N ARG A 144 8.14 -2.69 -2.21
CA ARG A 144 9.17 -3.43 -1.45
C ARG A 144 9.01 -3.21 0.05
N ASN A 145 8.80 -1.98 0.49
CA ASN A 145 8.70 -1.60 1.89
C ASN A 145 7.53 -2.29 2.61
N LEU A 146 6.41 -2.50 1.91
CA LEU A 146 5.25 -3.27 2.39
C LEU A 146 5.61 -4.69 2.88
N ASN A 147 6.68 -5.31 2.36
CA ASN A 147 7.02 -6.69 2.72
C ASN A 147 7.75 -6.82 4.05
N TYR A 148 8.53 -5.79 4.45
CA TYR A 148 9.40 -5.91 5.62
C TYR A 148 9.70 -4.58 6.29
N ARG A 149 10.13 -3.55 5.54
CA ARG A 149 10.63 -2.29 6.12
C ARG A 149 9.59 -1.55 6.95
N TYR A 150 8.36 -1.47 6.47
CA TYR A 150 7.33 -0.77 7.25
C TYR A 150 7.09 -1.46 8.60
N GLN A 151 7.01 -2.80 8.63
CA GLN A 151 6.87 -3.54 9.88
C GLN A 151 8.06 -3.35 10.82
N MET A 152 9.29 -3.43 10.31
CA MET A 152 10.51 -3.22 11.12
C MET A 152 10.58 -1.81 11.71
N GLY A 153 10.04 -0.83 10.98
CA GLY A 153 10.01 0.56 11.37
C GLY A 153 8.84 0.97 12.26
N CYS A 154 7.90 0.08 12.62
CA CYS A 154 6.72 0.47 13.41
C CYS A 154 7.03 0.93 14.84
N ASN A 155 8.25 0.67 15.34
CA ASN A 155 8.72 1.20 16.62
C ASN A 155 9.32 2.61 16.51
N CYS A 156 9.35 3.19 15.32
CA CYS A 156 9.78 4.57 15.09
C CYS A 156 8.60 5.48 14.85
N ARG A 157 8.67 6.71 15.36
CA ARG A 157 7.63 7.72 15.12
C ARG A 157 8.00 8.56 13.89
N ILE A 158 7.01 8.81 13.03
CA ILE A 158 7.18 9.70 11.87
C ILE A 158 6.40 10.97 12.14
N THR A 159 7.09 12.11 12.14
CA THR A 159 6.50 13.40 12.49
C THR A 159 6.45 14.30 11.27
N THR A 160 5.25 14.74 10.88
CA THR A 160 5.05 15.65 9.74
C THR A 160 5.52 17.06 10.08
N CYS A 161 6.28 17.68 9.17
CA CYS A 161 6.72 19.06 9.27
C CYS A 161 5.93 19.94 8.30
N PHE A 162 5.03 20.77 8.81
CA PHE A 162 4.23 21.69 8.00
C PHE A 162 4.88 23.06 7.79
N SER A 163 5.79 23.47 8.68
CA SER A 163 6.48 24.75 8.64
C SER A 163 7.80 24.65 9.39
N GLU A 164 8.87 25.19 8.82
CA GLU A 164 10.17 25.24 9.49
C GLU A 164 10.20 26.28 10.64
N PRO A 165 10.96 26.05 11.72
CA PRO A 165 11.83 24.90 11.97
C PRO A 165 11.12 23.72 12.65
N CYS A 166 11.48 22.49 12.27
CA CYS A 166 11.03 21.27 12.95
C CYS A 166 12.24 20.53 13.55
N SER A 167 12.11 20.04 14.79
CA SER A 167 13.18 19.32 15.50
C SER A 167 12.70 17.94 15.93
N PRO A 168 13.12 16.84 15.26
CA PRO A 168 12.74 15.50 15.65
C PRO A 168 13.48 15.04 16.91
N ALA A 169 12.85 14.19 17.73
CA ALA A 169 13.53 13.43 18.77
C ALA A 169 14.40 12.31 18.16
N SER A 170 15.21 11.64 18.98
CA SER A 170 16.11 10.57 18.51
C SER A 170 15.37 9.35 17.95
N ASP A 171 14.17 9.06 18.43
CA ASP A 171 13.29 7.96 18.01
C ASP A 171 12.29 8.38 16.91
N GLU A 172 12.54 9.54 16.28
CA GLU A 172 11.68 10.12 15.26
C GLU A 172 12.37 10.33 13.92
N CYS A 173 11.62 10.10 12.85
CA CYS A 173 11.99 10.59 11.52
C CYS A 173 11.11 11.77 11.12
N LEU A 174 11.74 12.88 10.77
CA LEU A 174 11.03 14.07 10.31
C LEU A 174 10.59 13.91 8.85
N TRP A 175 9.29 14.08 8.59
CA TRP A 175 8.70 14.01 7.26
C TRP A 175 8.46 15.41 6.70
N THR A 176 9.20 15.76 5.66
CA THR A 176 9.33 17.13 5.14
C THR A 176 8.74 17.31 3.74
N ASP A 177 8.03 16.31 3.19
CA ASP A 177 7.48 16.38 1.83
C ASP A 177 6.53 17.57 1.63
N TRP A 178 5.87 18.06 2.70
CA TRP A 178 4.97 19.21 2.64
C TRP A 178 5.66 20.54 2.31
N LEU A 179 6.90 20.74 2.77
CA LEU A 179 7.58 22.04 2.70
C LEU A 179 7.74 22.62 1.28
N PRO A 180 8.16 21.86 0.25
CA PRO A 180 8.41 22.43 -1.08
C PRO A 180 7.15 22.82 -1.87
N ASP A 181 6.08 22.00 -1.82
CA ASP A 181 4.95 22.10 -2.75
C ASP A 181 3.58 21.84 -2.09
N ASN A 182 3.51 21.83 -0.75
CA ASN A 182 2.33 21.46 0.03
C ASN A 182 1.76 20.08 -0.37
N SER A 183 2.64 19.15 -0.77
CA SER A 183 2.27 17.79 -1.17
C SER A 183 2.86 16.74 -0.23
N LEU A 184 2.02 15.87 0.30
CA LEU A 184 2.44 14.74 1.15
C LEU A 184 2.64 13.45 0.33
N SER A 185 2.80 13.58 -0.99
CA SER A 185 3.10 12.47 -1.90
C SER A 185 4.49 12.61 -2.52
N GLY A 186 5.40 13.28 -1.82
CA GLY A 186 6.75 13.57 -2.26
C GLY A 186 7.69 12.36 -2.20
N ASN A 187 8.99 12.66 -2.23
CA ASN A 187 10.04 11.64 -2.29
C ASN A 187 10.10 10.81 -1.01
N HIS A 188 9.85 11.40 0.17
CA HIS A 188 9.93 10.62 1.40
C HIS A 188 8.84 9.54 1.42
N ALA A 189 7.59 9.93 1.15
CA ALA A 189 6.46 8.99 1.09
C ALA A 189 6.69 7.84 0.11
N ARG A 190 7.30 8.12 -1.05
CA ARG A 190 7.46 7.16 -2.14
C ARG A 190 8.73 6.29 -2.03
N GLN A 191 9.80 6.77 -1.40
CA GLN A 191 11.13 6.15 -1.59
C GLN A 191 11.86 5.74 -0.31
N VAL A 192 11.40 6.14 0.87
CA VAL A 192 12.08 5.82 2.14
C VAL A 192 11.16 5.15 3.14
N ALA A 193 11.77 4.54 4.15
CA ALA A 193 11.13 4.05 5.36
C ALA A 193 11.93 4.54 6.58
N CYS A 194 11.25 4.83 7.67
CA CYS A 194 11.87 5.20 8.94
C CYS A 194 12.22 3.94 9.72
N ILE A 195 13.51 3.66 9.94
CA ILE A 195 14.00 2.40 10.50
C ILE A 195 14.75 2.65 11.80
N LYS A 196 14.55 1.77 12.77
CA LYS A 196 15.24 1.79 14.06
C LYS A 196 16.66 1.28 13.92
N ARG A 197 17.63 2.02 14.45
CA ARG A 197 19.04 1.66 14.53
C ARG A 197 19.33 0.89 15.83
N SER A 198 20.53 0.31 15.90
CA SER A 198 20.99 -0.45 17.06
C SER A 198 21.14 0.38 18.35
N ASP A 199 21.38 1.69 18.21
CA ASP A 199 21.48 2.65 19.33
C ASP A 199 20.11 3.12 19.85
N GLY A 200 19.01 2.62 19.27
CA GLY A 200 17.65 3.01 19.62
C GLY A 200 17.11 4.21 18.86
N SER A 201 17.95 4.92 18.09
CA SER A 201 17.52 6.04 17.25
C SER A 201 16.78 5.58 15.99
N CYS A 202 16.06 6.48 15.33
CA CYS A 202 15.34 6.23 14.09
C CYS A 202 15.86 7.12 12.97
N THR A 203 15.98 6.56 11.76
CA THR A 203 16.45 7.32 10.59
C THR A 203 15.83 6.85 9.29
N TRP A 204 15.85 7.72 8.28
CA TRP A 204 15.36 7.40 6.94
C TRP A 204 16.30 6.43 6.21
N ALA A 205 15.76 5.32 5.73
CA ALA A 205 16.46 4.32 4.94
C ALA A 205 15.88 4.25 3.52
N TRP A 206 16.72 4.51 2.52
CA TRP A 206 16.34 4.45 1.10
C TRP A 206 16.23 3.02 0.59
N GLY A 207 15.22 2.76 -0.26
CA GLY A 207 14.93 1.45 -0.83
C GLY A 207 16.08 0.76 -1.57
N PHE A 208 17.11 1.50 -1.99
CA PHE A 208 18.21 0.99 -2.82
C PHE A 208 19.55 0.77 -2.08
N MET A 209 19.74 1.32 -0.88
CA MET A 209 21.08 1.41 -0.28
C MET A 209 21.30 0.57 0.98
N ASP A 210 20.24 0.00 1.58
CA ASP A 210 20.33 -0.67 2.87
C ASP A 210 20.08 -2.19 2.78
N MET A 211 20.92 -2.86 1.99
CA MET A 211 21.00 -4.33 1.94
C MET A 211 22.44 -4.82 2.20
N SER A 212 23.35 -3.92 2.53
CA SER A 212 24.78 -4.21 2.71
C SER A 212 25.21 -4.51 4.15
N ASN A 213 24.31 -4.39 5.15
CA ASN A 213 24.72 -4.44 6.56
C ASN A 213 24.01 -5.48 7.45
N HIS A 214 23.23 -6.41 6.89
CA HIS A 214 22.63 -7.50 7.67
C HIS A 214 23.26 -8.89 7.48
N GLU A 215 24.28 -9.03 6.63
CA GLU A 215 24.98 -10.31 6.42
C GLU A 215 26.29 -10.44 7.22
N GLN A 216 26.44 -9.88 8.43
CA GLN A 216 27.60 -10.20 9.29
C GLN A 216 27.27 -10.21 10.78
N ARG A 217 26.54 -11.23 11.23
CA ARG A 217 26.69 -11.76 12.59
C ARG A 217 26.31 -13.24 12.70
N GLY A 218 26.96 -14.08 11.88
CA GLY A 218 27.09 -15.51 12.11
C GLY A 218 28.55 -15.82 12.42
N THR A 219 28.84 -16.30 13.62
CA THR A 219 30.16 -16.76 14.05
C THR A 219 30.67 -17.91 13.16
N PRO A 220 31.99 -17.99 12.86
CA PRO A 220 32.54 -19.04 12.00
C PRO A 220 32.59 -20.37 12.76
N GLY A 221 31.70 -21.28 12.41
CA GLY A 221 31.69 -22.65 12.93
C GLY A 221 31.27 -23.63 11.85
N SER A 222 32.25 -24.38 11.33
CA SER A 222 32.11 -25.63 10.60
C SER A 222 31.27 -25.62 9.30
N LEU A 223 31.93 -25.25 8.20
CA LEU A 223 31.53 -25.64 6.84
C LEU A 223 31.85 -27.13 6.61
N ARG A 224 30.92 -28.00 7.01
CA ARG A 224 30.70 -29.37 6.56
C ARG A 224 29.31 -29.71 7.09
N ASP A 225 28.48 -30.32 6.25
CA ASP A 225 27.13 -30.82 6.58
C ASP A 225 25.98 -29.82 6.36
N THR A 226 25.67 -29.54 5.09
CA THR A 226 24.29 -29.33 4.60
C THR A 226 24.27 -29.39 3.07
N ALA A 227 24.70 -30.54 2.54
CA ALA A 227 24.52 -30.90 1.13
C ALA A 227 23.81 -32.26 1.01
N GLU A 228 22.80 -32.50 1.85
CA GLU A 228 21.88 -33.63 1.69
C GLU A 228 20.50 -33.22 2.18
N TYR A 229 19.73 -32.48 1.37
CA TYR A 229 18.27 -32.42 1.54
C TYR A 229 17.56 -31.93 0.27
N PHE A 230 17.99 -32.37 -0.91
CA PHE A 230 17.25 -32.12 -2.17
C PHE A 230 17.50 -33.20 -3.22
N VAL A 231 17.31 -34.48 -2.88
CA VAL A 231 17.09 -35.54 -3.88
C VAL A 231 16.11 -36.57 -3.34
N SER A 232 14.82 -36.28 -3.47
CA SER A 232 13.79 -37.32 -3.45
C SER A 232 12.57 -36.79 -4.18
N LEU A 233 12.50 -37.13 -5.48
CA LEU A 233 11.29 -37.35 -6.30
C LEU A 233 11.59 -37.08 -7.80
N VAL A 234 12.37 -37.94 -8.47
CA VAL A 234 12.19 -38.21 -9.92
C VAL A 234 12.60 -39.65 -10.21
N PRO A 235 11.79 -40.49 -10.90
CA PRO A 235 12.14 -41.86 -11.25
C PRO A 235 13.16 -41.95 -12.39
N SER A 236 13.96 -43.02 -12.33
CA SER A 236 15.02 -43.42 -13.25
C SER A 236 14.69 -43.30 -14.75
N TRP A 237 15.47 -42.50 -15.48
CA TRP A 237 15.61 -42.64 -16.93
C TRP A 237 17.09 -42.81 -17.27
N SER A 238 17.37 -43.92 -17.95
CA SER A 238 18.66 -44.35 -18.47
C SER A 238 19.28 -43.31 -19.41
N THR A 239 20.53 -42.91 -19.15
CA THR A 239 21.33 -42.09 -20.06
C THR A 239 22.05 -42.97 -21.10
N PRO A 240 22.09 -42.56 -22.37
CA PRO A 240 23.17 -42.91 -23.27
C PRO A 240 24.19 -41.76 -23.36
N ARG A 241 25.43 -42.12 -23.04
CA ARG A 241 26.75 -41.68 -23.54
C ARG A 241 26.85 -40.45 -24.46
N ASN A 242 27.90 -39.67 -24.17
CA ASN A 242 28.52 -38.57 -24.93
C ASN A 242 27.67 -37.29 -24.88
N TYR A 243 28.16 -36.13 -24.42
CA TYR A 243 29.31 -35.38 -24.91
C TYR A 243 30.00 -34.58 -23.80
N ARG A 244 31.32 -34.42 -23.92
CA ARG A 244 32.18 -33.59 -23.07
C ARG A 244 32.31 -32.21 -23.73
N CYS A 245 31.88 -31.13 -23.08
CA CYS A 245 32.14 -29.76 -23.52
C CYS A 245 33.18 -29.11 -22.59
N SER A 246 34.38 -28.86 -23.13
CA SER A 246 35.41 -28.01 -22.52
C SER A 246 34.99 -26.54 -22.58
N MET A 247 35.08 -25.85 -21.45
CA MET A 247 35.05 -24.39 -21.38
C MET A 247 36.43 -23.83 -21.73
N HIS A 248 36.49 -22.83 -22.62
CA HIS A 248 37.54 -21.81 -22.59
C HIS A 248 36.90 -20.44 -22.88
N PRO A 249 37.30 -19.34 -22.18
CA PRO A 249 36.60 -18.07 -22.20
C PRO A 249 37.34 -17.05 -23.06
N SER A 250 36.64 -16.42 -24.00
CA SER A 250 37.05 -15.11 -24.53
C SER A 250 35.98 -14.52 -25.46
N HIS A 251 35.40 -13.41 -25.01
CA HIS A 251 34.88 -12.29 -25.79
C HIS A 251 33.82 -12.54 -26.89
N CYS A 252 32.60 -12.02 -26.69
CA CYS A 252 31.76 -11.56 -27.80
C CYS A 252 31.08 -10.23 -27.47
N VAL A 253 31.37 -9.25 -28.33
CA VAL A 253 30.86 -7.88 -28.42
C VAL A 253 29.51 -7.90 -29.18
N LEU A 254 28.64 -6.95 -28.86
CA LEU A 254 27.33 -6.69 -29.47
C LEU A 254 27.43 -6.42 -31.00
N GLY A 255 26.52 -7.03 -31.78
CA GLY A 255 26.29 -6.73 -33.21
C GLY A 255 24.78 -6.80 -33.57
N PRO A 256 24.28 -6.01 -34.55
CA PRO A 256 22.86 -5.68 -34.76
C PRO A 256 22.10 -6.67 -35.68
N PRO A 257 20.76 -6.50 -35.89
CA PRO A 257 19.83 -7.60 -36.18
C PRO A 257 19.59 -7.86 -37.68
N GLY A 258 19.40 -9.12 -38.06
CA GLY A 258 18.75 -9.49 -39.32
C GLY A 258 19.29 -10.74 -40.03
N ALA A 259 18.44 -11.78 -40.09
CA ALA A 259 18.39 -12.87 -41.08
C ALA A 259 19.26 -14.14 -40.83
N PRO A 260 18.96 -15.29 -41.49
CA PRO A 260 18.09 -16.35 -40.94
C PRO A 260 18.71 -17.77 -40.96
N ALA A 261 17.90 -18.71 -40.49
CA ALA A 261 18.12 -20.15 -40.27
C ALA A 261 18.95 -20.95 -41.30
N CYS A 262 19.69 -21.94 -40.79
CA CYS A 262 20.01 -23.18 -41.50
C CYS A 262 19.71 -24.38 -40.60
N ASN A 263 18.57 -25.03 -40.86
CA ASN A 263 18.28 -26.39 -40.45
C ASN A 263 18.77 -27.29 -41.59
N GLY A 264 19.76 -28.14 -41.34
CA GLY A 264 20.34 -29.04 -42.33
C GLY A 264 20.24 -30.49 -41.87
N THR A 265 19.18 -31.16 -42.31
CA THR A 265 18.95 -32.61 -42.25
C THR A 265 19.82 -33.37 -43.26
N ASN A 266 20.39 -34.49 -42.81
CA ASN A 266 20.77 -35.71 -43.56
C ASN A 266 21.13 -35.59 -45.05
N LEU A 267 22.43 -35.64 -45.36
CA LEU A 267 23.13 -36.77 -46.00
C LEU A 267 24.65 -36.50 -45.97
#